data_AF-A0A2D9P7F5-F1
#
_entry.id   AF-A0A2D9P7F5-F1
#
_cell.length_a   1.000
_cell.length_b   1.000
_cell.length_c   1.000
_cell.angle_alpha   90.00
_cell.angle_beta   90.00
_cell.angle_gamma   90.00
#
_symmetry.space_group_name_H-M   'P 1'
#
loop_
_entity.id
_entity.type
_entity.pdbx_description
1 polymer ?
#
loop_
_entity_poly.entity_id
_entity_poly.type
_entity_poly.pdbx_seq_one_letter_code
_entity_poly.pdbx_strand_id
1 'polypeptide(L)'
;MHSLKKENQSGGVNKLKLFLVHTGYYDKKNSDGFYEQHTNIFVIAKSVYEAREKVKQNEEYIDKKMHIDGIKEIINVEGYDLELKKVAKPQEIITYSHHQIRFLKPQ
;
A
#
# COMPACT_ATOMS: atom_id res chain seq x y z
N MET A 1 28.09 -41.43 14.29
CA MET A 1 28.21 -40.03 14.78
C MET A 1 29.12 -39.31 13.79
N HIS A 2 28.80 -38.25 13.07
CA HIS A 2 27.69 -37.30 13.08
C HIS A 2 27.30 -37.07 11.62
N SER A 3 26.04 -37.34 11.28
CA SER A 3 25.44 -36.85 10.04
C SER A 3 25.34 -35.33 10.17
N LEU A 4 26.09 -34.60 9.34
CA LEU A 4 25.86 -33.18 9.10
C LEU A 4 24.48 -33.07 8.45
N LYS A 5 23.47 -32.76 9.27
CA LYS A 5 22.20 -32.25 8.79
C LYS A 5 22.52 -31.01 7.95
N LYS A 6 22.42 -31.15 6.63
CA LYS A 6 22.13 -30.00 5.78
C LYS A 6 20.77 -29.51 6.24
N GLU A 7 20.77 -28.47 7.06
CA GLU A 7 19.58 -27.65 7.23
C GLU A 7 19.21 -27.17 5.84
N ASN A 8 18.11 -27.71 5.32
CA ASN A 8 17.44 -27.16 4.16
C ASN A 8 17.10 -25.71 4.52
N GLN A 9 17.94 -24.80 4.05
CA GLN A 9 17.55 -23.45 3.73
C GLN A 9 16.38 -23.58 2.74
N SER A 10 15.16 -23.63 3.27
CA SER A 10 14.00 -23.24 2.50
C SER A 10 14.20 -21.76 2.21
N GLY A 11 14.79 -21.48 1.05
CA GLY A 11 14.96 -20.13 0.54
C GLY A 11 13.62 -19.42 0.63
N GLY A 12 13.51 -18.50 1.59
CA GLY A 12 12.29 -17.76 1.85
C GLY A 12 11.89 -17.07 0.56
N VAL A 13 10.85 -17.59 -0.09
CA VAL A 13 10.22 -16.90 -1.20
C VAL A 13 9.83 -15.53 -0.64
N ASN A 14 10.46 -14.48 -1.16
CA ASN A 14 10.11 -13.10 -0.88
C ASN A 14 8.66 -12.89 -1.36
N LYS A 15 7.70 -13.30 -0.54
CA LYS A 15 6.28 -13.30 -0.85
C LYS A 15 5.85 -11.84 -0.95
N LEU A 16 5.08 -11.53 -1.99
CA LEU A 16 4.48 -10.22 -2.13
C LEU A 16 3.51 -9.97 -0.97
N LYS A 17 3.50 -8.74 -0.49
CA LYS A 17 2.70 -8.26 0.63
C LYS A 17 2.00 -6.97 0.22
N LEU A 18 0.83 -6.71 0.81
CA LEU A 18 0.10 -5.47 0.64
C LEU A 18 0.54 -4.48 1.73
N PHE A 19 0.93 -3.29 1.31
CA PHE A 19 1.23 -2.18 2.23
C PHE A 19 0.30 -1.01 1.96
N LEU A 20 -0.14 -0.35 3.03
CA LEU A 20 -0.75 0.97 3.01
C LEU A 20 0.31 1.97 3.49
N VAL A 21 0.66 2.93 2.64
CA VAL A 21 1.59 4.01 2.94
C VAL A 21 0.80 5.29 3.14
N HIS A 22 0.83 5.83 4.36
CA HIS A 22 0.21 7.09 4.71
C HIS A 22 1.15 8.24 4.37
N THR A 23 0.67 9.21 3.59
CA THR A 23 1.49 10.33 3.11
C THR A 23 0.82 11.67 3.38
N GLY A 24 1.63 12.64 3.81
CA GLY A 24 1.27 14.04 3.97
C GLY A 24 1.86 14.93 2.88
N TYR A 25 1.15 16.01 2.52
CA TYR A 25 1.62 17.03 1.57
C TYR A 25 0.85 18.35 1.68
N TYR A 26 1.42 19.39 1.06
CA TYR A 26 0.81 20.71 0.96
C TYR A 26 0.56 21.05 -0.51
N ASP A 27 -0.64 21.55 -0.82
CA ASP A 27 -1.00 21.98 -2.18
C ASP A 27 -1.41 23.44 -2.16
N LYS A 28 -0.64 24.29 -2.85
CA LYS A 28 -0.93 25.73 -2.97
C LYS A 28 -2.26 26.03 -3.65
N LYS A 29 -2.78 25.10 -4.45
CA LYS A 29 -4.10 25.25 -5.08
C LYS A 29 -5.24 25.18 -4.05
N ASN A 30 -4.99 24.58 -2.89
CA ASN A 30 -5.96 24.43 -1.81
C ASN A 30 -5.59 25.36 -0.65
N SER A 31 -6.35 26.44 -0.48
CA SER A 31 -6.16 27.40 0.63
C SER A 31 -4.70 27.89 0.76
N ASP A 32 -4.04 28.17 -0.37
CA ASP A 32 -2.64 28.60 -0.47
C ASP A 32 -1.64 27.67 0.25
N GLY A 33 -1.99 26.38 0.38
CA GLY A 33 -1.15 25.40 1.06
C GLY A 33 -1.09 25.58 2.58
N PHE A 34 -2.08 26.26 3.18
CA PHE A 34 -2.13 26.45 4.63
C PHE A 34 -2.35 25.15 5.40
N TYR A 35 -3.17 24.25 4.86
CA TYR A 35 -3.50 22.98 5.50
C TYR A 35 -2.69 21.83 4.91
N GLU A 36 -2.16 21.00 5.78
CA GLU A 36 -1.58 19.72 5.42
C GLU A 36 -2.68 18.74 5.03
N GLN A 37 -2.53 18.15 3.86
CA GLN A 37 -3.42 17.12 3.34
C GLN A 37 -2.75 15.77 3.49
N HIS A 38 -3.57 14.75 3.71
CA HIS A 38 -3.09 13.38 3.84
C HIS A 38 -3.81 12.48 2.84
N THR A 39 -3.10 11.48 2.32
CA THR A 39 -3.66 10.42 1.48
C THR A 39 -3.01 9.08 1.81
N ASN A 40 -3.56 8.00 1.26
CA ASN A 40 -3.05 6.65 1.43
C ASN A 40 -2.74 6.04 0.07
N ILE A 41 -1.54 5.49 -0.06
CA ILE A 41 -1.08 4.80 -1.26
C ILE A 41 -0.95 3.32 -0.95
N PHE A 42 -1.68 2.48 -1.67
CA PHE A 42 -1.51 1.03 -1.58
C PHE A 42 -0.39 0.58 -2.51
N VAL A 43 0.52 -0.25 -2.01
CA VAL A 43 1.64 -0.79 -2.80
C VAL A 43 1.85 -2.27 -2.49
N ILE A 44 2.13 -3.03 -3.55
CA ILE A 44 2.54 -4.44 -3.44
C ILE A 44 4.07 -4.51 -3.49
N ALA A 45 4.70 -5.08 -2.47
CA ALA A 45 6.16 -5.19 -2.37
C ALA A 45 6.58 -6.43 -1.58
N LYS A 46 7.87 -6.79 -1.62
CA LYS A 46 8.42 -7.91 -0.85
C LYS A 46 8.78 -7.52 0.58
N SER A 47 9.01 -6.23 0.83
CA SER A 47 9.39 -5.70 2.13
C SER A 47 8.90 -4.26 2.33
N VAL A 48 8.87 -3.81 3.58
CA VAL A 48 8.57 -2.41 3.93
C VAL A 48 9.55 -1.43 3.26
N TYR A 49 10.81 -1.83 3.09
CA TYR A 49 11.81 -1.03 2.39
C TYR A 49 11.44 -0.86 0.92
N GLU A 50 11.14 -1.96 0.22
CA GLU A 50 10.74 -1.89 -1.19
C GLU A 50 9.43 -1.11 -1.37
N ALA A 51 8.47 -1.25 -0.44
CA ALA A 51 7.24 -0.47 -0.43
C ALA A 51 7.52 1.04 -0.37
N ARG A 52 8.40 1.47 0.56
CA ARG A 52 8.82 2.86 0.70
C ARG A 52 9.49 3.38 -0.58
N GLU A 53 10.43 2.63 -1.14
CA GLU A 53 11.14 3.05 -2.34
C GLU A 53 10.22 3.15 -3.56
N LYS A 54 9.26 2.23 -3.70
CA LYS A 54 8.23 2.31 -4.75
C LYS A 54 7.36 3.56 -4.65
N VAL A 55 6.93 3.92 -3.44
CA VAL A 55 6.13 5.15 -3.26
C VAL A 55 6.93 6.40 -3.59
N LYS A 56 8.21 6.46 -3.22
CA LYS A 56 9.08 7.59 -3.56
C LYS A 56 9.33 7.80 -5.05
N GLN A 57 9.07 6.77 -5.87
CA GLN A 57 9.18 6.82 -7.33
C GLN A 57 7.86 7.21 -8.01
N ASN A 58 6.76 7.33 -7.27
CA ASN A 58 5.47 7.75 -7.82
C ASN A 58 5.54 9.23 -8.24
N GLU A 59 5.03 9.55 -9.43
CA GLU A 59 5.07 10.92 -9.99
C GLU A 59 4.34 11.92 -9.08
N GLU A 60 3.14 11.58 -8.59
CA GLU A 60 2.37 12.45 -7.69
C GLU A 60 3.11 12.66 -6.35
N TYR A 61 3.77 11.62 -5.83
CA TYR A 61 4.60 11.74 -4.62
C TYR A 61 5.71 12.78 -4.79
N ILE A 62 6.41 12.73 -5.91
CA ILE A 62 7.51 13.63 -6.24
C ILE A 62 6.98 15.05 -6.47
N ASP A 63 5.95 15.20 -7.32
CA ASP A 63 5.40 16.48 -7.74
C ASP A 63 4.81 17.27 -6.57
N LYS A 64 4.09 16.58 -5.67
CA LYS A 64 3.50 17.20 -4.48
C LYS A 64 4.47 17.30 -3.30
N LYS A 65 5.73 16.87 -3.47
CA LYS A 65 6.75 16.83 -2.41
C LYS A 65 6.23 16.14 -1.15
N MET A 66 5.58 15.00 -1.33
CA MET A 66 4.98 14.26 -0.24
C MET A 66 6.05 13.75 0.74
N HIS A 67 5.64 13.54 1.98
CA HIS A 67 6.39 12.79 2.98
C HIS A 67 5.60 11.55 3.41
N ILE A 68 6.29 10.57 4.00
CA ILE A 68 5.67 9.34 4.52
C ILE A 68 5.60 9.45 6.03
N ASP A 69 4.38 9.46 6.57
CA ASP A 69 4.13 9.49 8.02
C ASP A 69 4.11 8.09 8.62
N GLY A 70 3.72 7.10 7.83
CA GLY A 70 3.64 5.71 8.29
C GLY A 70 3.45 4.70 7.17
N ILE A 71 3.85 3.47 7.44
CA ILE A 71 3.62 2.32 6.54
C ILE A 71 3.04 1.17 7.36
N LYS A 72 1.94 0.58 6.87
CA LYS A 72 1.29 -0.58 7.48
C LYS A 72 1.33 -1.75 6.50
N GLU A 73 1.87 -2.89 6.92
CA GLU A 73 1.69 -4.17 6.22
C GLU A 73 0.30 -4.72 6.57
N ILE A 74 -0.50 -5.06 5.56
CA ILE A 74 -1.81 -5.68 5.74
C ILE A 74 -1.65 -7.17 5.45
N ILE A 75 -1.83 -7.98 6.50
CA ILE A 75 -1.65 -9.44 6.45
C ILE A 75 -3.01 -10.13 6.31
N ASN A 76 -3.96 -9.72 7.16
CA ASN A 76 -5.34 -10.20 7.19
C ASN A 76 -6.29 -9.06 7.63
N VAL A 77 -7.59 -9.25 7.38
CA VAL A 77 -8.66 -8.32 7.78
C VAL A 77 -9.83 -9.14 8.29
N GLU A 78 -10.31 -8.84 9.50
CA GLU A 78 -11.48 -9.52 10.12
C GLU A 78 -11.37 -11.06 10.13
N GLY A 79 -10.15 -11.59 10.28
CA GLY A 79 -9.89 -13.03 10.26
C GLY A 79 -9.75 -13.66 8.87
N TYR A 80 -9.84 -12.87 7.80
CA TYR A 80 -9.60 -13.31 6.43
C TYR A 80 -8.18 -12.98 5.98
N ASP A 81 -7.46 -13.99 5.49
CA ASP A 81 -6.16 -13.81 4.85
C ASP A 81 -6.28 -13.09 3.51
N LEU A 82 -5.22 -12.39 3.13
CA LEU A 82 -5.09 -11.74 1.83
C LEU A 82 -4.30 -12.61 0.84
N GLU A 83 -4.91 -12.87 -0.32
CA GLU A 83 -4.24 -13.51 -1.45
C GLU A 83 -3.96 -12.50 -2.57
N LEU A 84 -2.67 -12.36 -2.92
CA LEU A 84 -2.23 -11.45 -3.98
C LEU A 84 -1.97 -12.24 -5.27
N LYS A 85 -2.84 -12.05 -6.25
CA LYS A 85 -2.71 -12.64 -7.58
C LYS A 85 -2.36 -11.58 -8.62
N LYS A 86 -1.20 -11.72 -9.26
CA LYS A 86 -0.83 -10.85 -10.38
C LYS A 86 -1.75 -11.13 -11.57
N VAL A 87 -2.29 -10.07 -12.16
CA VAL A 87 -3.14 -10.13 -13.36
C VAL A 87 -2.56 -9.25 -14.46
N ALA A 88 -2.81 -9.59 -15.73
CA ALA A 88 -2.38 -8.81 -16.89
C ALA A 88 -3.41 -7.72 -17.28
N LYS A 89 -4.15 -7.21 -16.30
CA LYS A 89 -5.17 -6.17 -16.48
C LYS A 89 -4.69 -4.87 -15.83
N PRO A 90 -5.13 -3.70 -16.34
CA PRO A 90 -4.90 -2.45 -15.63
C PRO A 90 -5.53 -2.49 -14.24
N GLN A 91 -5.03 -1.64 -13.35
CA GLN A 91 -5.56 -1.51 -12.01
C GLN A 91 -7.03 -1.04 -12.07
N GLU A 92 -7.90 -1.76 -11.37
CA GLU A 92 -9.31 -1.44 -11.25
C GLU A 92 -9.61 -1.15 -9.77
N ILE A 93 -10.06 0.08 -9.48
CA ILE A 93 -10.48 0.50 -8.13
C ILE A 93 -11.90 1.03 -8.25
N ILE A 94 -12.80 0.47 -7.44
CA ILE A 94 -14.17 0.96 -7.33
C ILE A 94 -14.22 1.98 -6.20
N THR A 95 -14.53 3.22 -6.55
CA THR A 95 -14.70 4.32 -5.58
C THR A 95 -16.18 4.64 -5.43
N TYR A 96 -16.67 4.65 -4.19
CA TYR A 96 -18.01 5.09 -3.86
C TYR A 96 -17.94 6.50 -3.27
N SER A 97 -18.57 7.46 -3.94
CA SER A 97 -18.69 8.84 -3.45
C SER A 97 -19.50 8.94 -2.16
N HIS A 98 -19.34 10.05 -1.43
CA HIS A 98 -20.14 10.35 -0.24
C HIS A 98 -21.65 10.21 -0.51
N HIS A 99 -22.12 10.71 -1.64
CA HIS A 99 -23.53 10.61 -2.02
C HIS A 99 -23.97 9.15 -2.23
N GLN A 100 -23.19 8.34 -2.94
CA GLN A 100 -23.53 6.93 -3.19
C GLN A 100 -23.60 6.13 -1.88
N ILE A 101 -22.66 6.37 -0.96
CA ILE A 101 -22.67 5.71 0.35
C ILE A 101 -23.85 6.18 1.21
N ARG A 102 -24.16 7.48 1.21
CA ARG A 102 -25.25 8.05 2.01
C ARG A 102 -26.62 7.50 1.64
N PHE A 103 -26.82 7.15 0.36
CA PHE A 103 -28.09 6.66 -0.16
C PHE A 103 -28.01 5.20 -0.64
N LEU A 104 -27.05 4.43 -0.11
CA LEU A 104 -26.91 3.01 -0.41
C LEU A 104 -28.16 2.25 0.08
N LYS A 105 -28.72 1.39 -0.76
CA LYS A 105 -29.83 0.50 -0.38
C LYS A 105 -29.30 -0.91 -0.14
N PRO A 106 -29.94 -1.70 0.74
CA PRO A 106 -29.68 -3.13 0.83
C PRO A 106 -29.84 -3.80 -0.54
N GLN A 107 -28.98 -4.77 -0.83
CA GLN A 107 -29.10 -5.63 -2.01
C GLN A 107 -30.19 -6.69 -1.81
#